data_AF-A0A4Q4BSD7-F1
#
_entry.id   AF-A0A4Q4BSD7-F1
#
_cell.length_a   1.000
_cell.length_b   1.000
_cell.length_c   1.000
_cell.angle_alpha   90.00
_cell.angle_beta   90.00
_cell.angle_gamma   90.00
#
_symmetry.space_group_name_H-M   'P 1'
#
loop_
_entity.id
_entity.type
_entity.pdbx_description
1 polymer ?
#
loop_
_entity_poly.entity_id
_entity_poly.type
_entity_poly.pdbx_seq_one_letter_code
_entity_poly.pdbx_strand_id
1 'polypeptide(L)' 'PSGSALVYLAGGTVFGMLGYHALTYAMRTGDVGAVTPFRYTRLIFAMILAMALFGERPDLATWIGAALVVGSGIFALTRR' A
#
# COMPACT_ATOMS: atom_id res chain seq x y z
N PRO A 1 28.69 2.05 3.40
CA PRO A 1 27.46 1.62 4.13
C PRO A 1 27.82 0.62 5.23
N SER A 2 27.24 0.74 6.42
CA SER A 2 27.38 -0.30 7.46
C SER A 2 26.75 -1.61 6.98
N GLY A 3 27.23 -2.77 7.48
CA GLY A 3 26.67 -4.08 7.09
C GLY A 3 25.16 -4.20 7.34
N SER A 4 24.66 -3.59 8.42
CA SER A 4 23.23 -3.50 8.72
C SER A 4 22.45 -2.64 7.72
N ALA A 5 23.03 -1.52 7.25
CA ALA A 5 22.39 -0.70 6.23
C ALA A 5 22.21 -1.44 4.90
N LEU A 6 23.18 -2.28 4.51
CA LEU A 6 23.07 -3.11 3.31
C LEU A 6 21.92 -4.11 3.43
N VAL A 7 21.72 -4.71 4.60
CA VAL A 7 20.61 -5.65 4.84
C VAL A 7 19.25 -4.95 4.72
N TYR A 8 19.09 -3.75 5.29
CA TYR A 8 17.84 -2.99 5.16
C TYR A 8 17.55 -2.58 3.72
N LEU A 9 18.56 -2.12 2.98
CA LEU A 9 18.41 -1.74 1.57
C LEU A 9 18.08 -2.95 0.69
N ALA A 10 18.77 -4.07 0.89
CA ALA A 10 18.50 -5.30 0.15
C ALA A 10 17.08 -5.83 0.45
N GLY A 11 16.71 -5.88 1.73
CA GLY A 11 15.37 -6.29 2.15
C GLY A 11 14.28 -5.40 1.53
N GLY A 12 14.40 -4.08 1.68
CA GLY A 12 13.45 -3.13 1.10
C GLY A 12 13.33 -3.26 -0.41
N THR A 13 14.44 -3.48 -1.11
CA THR A 13 14.45 -3.67 -2.57
C THR A 13 13.75 -4.96 -2.99
N VAL A 14 14.03 -6.07 -2.30
CA VAL A 14 13.41 -7.37 -2.58
C VAL A 14 11.90 -7.30 -2.36
N PHE A 15 11.44 -6.79 -1.21
CA PHE A 15 10.00 -6.65 -0.95
C PHE A 15 9.32 -5.68 -1.92
N GLY A 16 9.97 -4.56 -2.25
CA GLY A 16 9.47 -3.61 -3.24
C GLY A 16 9.31 -4.22 -4.63
N MET A 17 10.32 -4.96 -5.10
CA MET A 17 10.27 -5.66 -6.39
C MET A 17 9.19 -6.73 -6.41
N LEU A 18 9.09 -7.57 -5.36
CA LEU A 18 8.07 -8.61 -5.28
C LEU A 18 6.66 -8.03 -5.27
N GLY A 19 6.43 -6.97 -4.49
CA GLY A 19 5.14 -6.28 -4.43
C GLY A 19 4.75 -5.67 -5.77
N TYR A 20 5.69 -5.00 -6.45
CA TYR A 20 5.43 -4.43 -7.77
C TYR A 20 5.19 -5.52 -8.81
N HIS A 21 5.99 -6.58 -8.82
CA HIS A 21 5.83 -7.70 -9.75
C HIS A 21 4.47 -8.39 -9.56
N ALA A 22 4.06 -8.64 -8.32
CA ALA A 22 2.75 -9.21 -8.01
C ALA A 22 1.60 -8.32 -8.50
N LEU A 23 1.71 -6.99 -8.29
CA LEU A 23 0.73 -6.03 -8.78
C LEU A 23 0.67 -6.03 -10.32
N THR A 24 1.82 -5.97 -11.00
CA THR A 24 1.88 -6.02 -12.46
C THR A 24 1.31 -7.33 -13.00
N TYR A 25 1.61 -8.46 -12.38
CA TYR A 25 1.06 -9.75 -12.75
C TYR A 25 -0.47 -9.75 -12.61
N ALA A 26 -1.00 -9.31 -11.47
CA ALA A 26 -2.44 -9.21 -11.24
C ALA A 26 -3.14 -8.32 -12.27
N MET A 27 -2.53 -7.19 -12.65
CA MET A 27 -3.07 -6.29 -13.69
C MET A 27 -3.06 -6.89 -15.09
N ARG A 28 -2.19 -7.89 -15.35
CA ARG A 28 -2.09 -8.57 -16.66
C ARG A 28 -3.01 -9.78 -16.77
N THR A 29 -3.25 -10.49 -15.67
CA THR A 29 -4.05 -11.73 -15.66
C THR A 29 -5.46 -11.55 -15.13
N GLY A 30 -5.68 -10.55 -14.28
CA GLY A 30 -6.97 -10.26 -13.66
C GLY A 30 -7.70 -9.12 -14.36
N ASP A 31 -8.98 -8.95 -14.02
CA ASP A 31 -9.78 -7.85 -14.52
C ASP A 31 -9.33 -6.51 -13.91
N VAL A 32 -8.92 -5.58 -14.76
CA VAL A 32 -8.19 -4.36 -14.41
C VAL A 32 -8.87 -3.56 -13.31
N GLY A 33 -10.18 -3.39 -13.32
CA GLY A 33 -10.85 -2.59 -12.30
C GLY A 33 -11.33 -3.40 -11.10
N ALA A 34 -11.20 -4.73 -11.10
CA ALA A 34 -11.19 -5.49 -9.84
C ALA A 34 -9.83 -5.30 -9.13
N VAL A 35 -8.73 -5.19 -9.88
CA VAL A 35 -7.37 -5.05 -9.34
C VAL A 35 -7.03 -3.60 -8.95
N THR A 36 -7.51 -2.61 -9.71
CA THR A 36 -7.22 -1.18 -9.49
C THR A 36 -7.53 -0.69 -8.06
N PRO A 37 -8.67 -1.04 -7.45
CA PRO A 37 -9.00 -0.64 -6.07
C PRO A 37 -7.97 -1.10 -5.03
N PHE A 38 -7.34 -2.26 -5.24
CA PHE A 38 -6.34 -2.79 -4.30
C PHE A 38 -5.09 -1.91 -4.21
N ARG A 39 -4.79 -1.11 -5.24
CA ARG A 39 -3.65 -0.17 -5.20
C ARG A 39 -3.80 0.88 -4.10
N TYR A 40 -5.03 1.21 -3.71
CA TYR A 40 -5.31 2.18 -2.65
C TYR A 40 -5.10 1.61 -1.25
N THR A 41 -5.17 0.28 -1.08
CA THR A 41 -4.93 -0.37 0.23
C THR A 41 -3.52 -0.11 0.75
N ARG A 42 -2.55 0.15 -0.13
CA ARG A 42 -1.17 0.51 0.26
C ARG A 42 -1.13 1.68 1.25
N LEU A 43 -2.05 2.64 1.12
CA LEU A 43 -2.12 3.81 2.01
C LEU A 43 -2.52 3.41 3.42
N ILE A 44 -3.47 2.48 3.54
CA ILE A 44 -3.91 1.93 4.84
C ILE A 44 -2.74 1.20 5.49
N PHE A 45 -2.06 0.32 4.76
CA PHE A 45 -0.88 -0.39 5.28
C PHE A 45 0.25 0.57 5.66
N ALA A 46 0.54 1.57 4.84
CA ALA A 46 1.55 2.59 5.14
C ALA A 46 1.22 3.35 6.42
N MET A 47 -0.05 3.77 6.60
CA MET A 47 -0.50 4.46 7.81
C MET A 47 -0.40 3.57 9.05
N ILE A 48 -0.79 2.29 8.97
CA ILE A 48 -0.66 1.33 10.07
C ILE A 48 0.80 1.14 10.46
N LEU A 49 1.69 0.96 9.47
CA LEU A 49 3.14 0.83 9.71
C LEU A 49 3.74 2.12 10.26
N ALA A 50 3.28 3.29 9.80
CA ALA A 50 3.69 4.60 10.31
C ALA A 50 3.37 4.74 11.81
N MET A 51 2.12 4.42 12.18
CA MET A 51 1.69 4.42 13.58
C MET A 51 2.48 3.40 14.42
N ALA A 52 2.67 2.18 13.91
CA ALA A 52 3.29 1.09 14.68
C ALA A 52 4.80 1.23 14.84
N LEU A 53 5.53 1.65 13.80
CA LEU A 53 6.99 1.67 13.78
C LEU A 53 7.56 3.05 14.14
N PHE A 54 6.83 4.12 13.83
CA PHE A 54 7.32 5.49 14.03
C PHE A 54 6.53 6.23 15.13
N GLY A 55 5.49 5.62 15.70
CA GLY A 55 4.66 6.23 16.75
C GLY A 55 3.88 7.45 16.25
N GLU A 56 3.71 7.57 14.93
CA GLU A 56 2.99 8.69 14.34
C GLU A 56 1.52 8.67 14.78
N ARG A 57 0.97 9.84 15.09
CA ARG A 57 -0.43 10.01 15.50
C ARG A 57 -1.15 10.77 14.41
N PRO A 58 -1.91 10.08 13.54
CA PRO A 58 -2.64 10.72 12.47
C PRO A 58 -3.64 11.73 13.04
N ASP A 59 -3.67 12.91 12.46
CA ASP A 59 -4.65 13.94 12.77
C ASP A 59 -6.00 13.66 12.09
N LEU A 60 -7.00 14.47 12.40
CA LEU A 60 -8.34 14.31 11.85
C LEU A 60 -8.36 14.39 10.31
N ALA A 61 -7.52 15.25 9.72
CA ALA A 61 -7.41 15.38 8.28
C ALA A 61 -6.88 14.09 7.63
N THR A 62 -5.89 13.44 8.24
CA THR A 62 -5.36 12.15 7.77
C THR A 62 -6.41 11.05 7.85
N TRP A 63 -7.21 11.01 8.92
CA TRP A 63 -8.32 10.06 9.04
C TRP A 63 -9.40 10.27 7.97
N ILE A 64 -9.76 11.52 7.69
CA ILE A 64 -10.72 11.85 6.61
C ILE A 64 -10.17 11.41 5.25
N GLY A 65 -8.90 11.71 4.97
CA GLY A 65 -8.23 11.28 3.74
C GLY A 65 -8.19 9.75 3.60
N ALA A 66 -7.83 9.04 4.68
CA ALA A 66 -7.83 7.58 4.70
C ALA A 66 -9.23 7.01 4.45
N ALA A 67 -10.27 7.55 5.09
CA ALA A 67 -11.65 7.15 4.89
C ALA A 67 -12.13 7.38 3.45
N LEU A 68 -11.76 8.50 2.83
CA LEU A 68 -12.04 8.78 1.41
C LEU A 68 -11.38 7.76 0.48
N VAL A 69 -10.12 7.43 0.74
CA VAL A 69 -9.36 6.45 -0.06
C VAL A 69 -9.95 5.05 0.10
N VAL A 70 -10.28 4.63 1.32
CA VAL A 70 -10.93 3.33 1.57
C VAL A 70 -12.31 3.29 0.91
N GLY A 71 -13.13 4.32 1.12
CA GLY A 71 -14.48 4.43 0.56
C GLY A 71 -14.50 4.42 -0.96
N SER A 72 -13.56 5.12 -1.60
CA SER A 72 -13.41 5.08 -3.06
C SER A 72 -12.98 3.71 -3.57
N GLY A 73 -12.10 3.01 -2.85
CA GLY A 73 -11.70 1.63 -3.15
C GLY A 73 -12.88 0.66 -3.07
N ILE A 74 -13.67 0.74 -1.99
CA ILE A 74 -14.89 -0.07 -1.83
C ILE A 74 -15.90 0.26 -2.94
N PHE A 75 -16.17 1.53 -3.20
CA PHE A 75 -17.09 1.96 -4.26
C PHE A 75 -16.66 1.45 -5.65
N ALA A 76 -15.36 1.49 -5.94
CA ALA A 76 -14.82 0.99 -7.21
C ALA A 76 -14.95 -0.54 -7.35
N LEU A 77 -14.92 -1.29 -6.23
CA LEU A 77 -15.22 -2.73 -6.21
C LEU A 77 -16.71 -2.99 -6.43
N THR A 78 -17.60 -2.23 -5.79
CA THR A 78 -19.06 -2.43 -5.86
C THR A 78 -19.68 -1.99 -7.18
N ARG A 79 -19.03 -1.11 -7.95
CA ARG A 79 -19.50 -0.64 -9.27
C ARG A 79 -19.18 -1.63 -10.41
N ARG A 80 -18.63 -2.80 -10.08
CA ARG A 80 -18.41 -3.93 -11.00
C ARG A 80 -19.30 -5.09 -10.63
#